data_AF-G5RXJ1-F1
#
_entry.id   AF-G5RXJ1-F1
#
_cell.length_a   1.000
_cell.length_b   1.000
_cell.length_c   1.000
_cell.angle_alpha   90.00
_cell.angle_beta   90.00
_cell.angle_gamma   90.00
#
_symmetry.space_group_name_H-M   'P 1'
#
loop_
_entity.id
_entity.type
_entity.pdbx_description
1 polymer ?
#
loop_
_entity_poly.entity_id
_entity_poly.type
_entity_poly.pdbx_seq_one_letter_code
_entity_poly.pdbx_strand_id
1 'polypeptide(L)'
;MANFPASLLILNGKSADNQPLREAITLLRDEGIQIHVRVTWEKGDAQRYVDEARRLGVETVIAGGGDGTINEVSTALIQIRDGVAPALGLLPLGTANDFATSAGIPEALDKALKLAIAGNAMEIDMARVNDKTCFNPNVYAVVR
;
A
#
# COMPACT_ATOMS: atom_id res chain seq x y z
N MET A 1 10.63 -11.89 -19.73
CA MET A 1 9.88 -10.82 -19.04
C MET A 1 9.98 -11.11 -17.55
N ALA A 2 10.23 -10.09 -16.72
CA ALA A 2 10.12 -10.26 -15.27
C ALA A 2 8.64 -10.39 -14.92
N ASN A 3 8.26 -11.41 -14.16
CA ASN A 3 6.90 -11.59 -13.70
C ASN A 3 6.69 -10.74 -12.46
N PHE A 4 6.16 -9.52 -12.64
CA PHE A 4 5.84 -8.65 -11.51
C PHE A 4 4.51 -9.07 -10.87
N PRO A 5 4.44 -9.17 -9.53
CA PRO A 5 3.19 -9.46 -8.85
C PRO A 5 2.09 -8.45 -9.16
N ALA A 6 0.85 -8.93 -9.28
CA ALA A 6 -0.30 -8.05 -9.35
C ALA A 6 -0.42 -7.24 -8.05
N SER A 7 -0.71 -5.94 -8.18
CA SER A 7 -0.73 -4.98 -7.08
C SER A 7 -2.02 -4.14 -7.09
N LEU A 8 -2.49 -3.71 -5.91
CA LEU A 8 -3.59 -2.75 -5.79
C LEU A 8 -3.16 -1.52 -4.98
N LEU A 9 -3.15 -0.35 -5.64
CA LEU A 9 -2.92 0.95 -5.02
C LEU A 9 -4.22 1.52 -4.45
N ILE A 10 -4.24 1.72 -3.13
CA ILE A 10 -5.28 2.47 -2.40
C ILE A 10 -4.76 3.90 -2.24
N LEU A 11 -5.28 4.81 -3.05
CA LEU A 11 -4.88 6.22 -3.11
C LEU A 11 -5.83 7.09 -2.27
N ASN A 12 -5.28 7.94 -1.40
CA ASN A 12 -6.06 8.93 -0.68
C ASN A 12 -6.71 9.92 -1.65
N GLY A 13 -8.00 10.21 -1.50
CA GLY A 13 -8.71 11.19 -2.34
C GLY A 13 -8.06 12.58 -2.40
N LYS A 14 -7.34 12.99 -1.36
CA LYS A 14 -6.58 14.26 -1.32
C LYS A 14 -5.33 14.27 -2.19
N SER A 15 -4.93 13.12 -2.74
CA SER A 15 -3.73 12.94 -3.58
C SER A 15 -4.10 12.40 -4.97
N ALA A 16 -5.38 12.39 -5.34
CA ALA A 16 -5.91 11.75 -6.55
C ALA A 16 -5.65 12.54 -7.86
N ASP A 17 -5.32 13.82 -7.73
CA ASP A 17 -4.94 14.74 -8.81
C ASP A 17 -3.43 14.73 -9.12
N ASN A 18 -2.64 13.88 -8.44
CA ASN A 18 -1.21 13.74 -8.65
C ASN A 18 -0.90 13.21 -10.07
N GLN A 19 -0.58 14.13 -10.98
CA GLN A 19 -0.30 13.84 -12.38
C GLN A 19 0.99 13.01 -12.58
N PRO A 20 2.13 13.28 -11.90
CA PRO A 20 3.31 12.41 -11.97
C PRO A 20 3.02 10.94 -11.59
N LEU A 21 2.14 10.70 -10.61
CA LEU A 21 1.72 9.35 -10.21
C LEU A 21 0.90 8.66 -11.32
N ARG A 22 0.00 9.40 -11.97
CA ARG A 22 -0.77 8.89 -13.11
C ARG A 22 0.15 8.46 -14.26
N GLU A 23 1.15 9.27 -14.56
CA GLU A 23 2.14 8.99 -15.61
C GLU A 23 2.99 7.77 -15.26
N ALA A 24 3.52 7.70 -14.04
CA ALA A 24 4.29 6.56 -13.56
C ALA A 24 3.49 5.23 -13.59
N ILE A 25 2.23 5.23 -13.15
CA ILE A 25 1.36 4.05 -13.22
C ILE A 25 1.06 3.65 -14.67
N THR A 26 0.94 4.62 -15.58
CA THR A 26 0.69 4.34 -17.01
C THR A 26 1.89 3.65 -17.64
N LEU A 27 3.10 4.19 -17.43
CA LEU A 27 4.36 3.59 -17.92
C LEU A 27 4.54 2.15 -17.42
N LEU A 28 4.31 1.90 -16.13
CA LEU A 28 4.43 0.55 -15.55
C LEU A 28 3.40 -0.43 -16.13
N ARG A 29 2.18 0.04 -16.46
CA ARG A 29 1.17 -0.78 -17.15
C ARG A 29 1.55 -1.08 -18.59
N ASP A 30 2.16 -0.14 -19.30
CA ASP A 30 2.68 -0.34 -20.65
C ASP A 30 3.87 -1.32 -20.68
N GLU A 31 4.63 -1.41 -19.59
CA GLU A 31 5.62 -2.47 -19.33
C GLU A 31 5.00 -3.84 -18.96
N GLY A 32 3.67 -3.92 -18.84
CA GLY A 32 2.90 -5.14 -18.55
C GLY A 32 2.60 -5.39 -17.07
N ILE A 33 2.90 -4.44 -16.17
CA ILE A 33 2.69 -4.60 -14.72
C ILE A 33 1.22 -4.37 -14.37
N GLN A 34 0.60 -5.34 -13.69
CA GLN A 34 -0.80 -5.28 -13.28
C GLN A 34 -0.98 -4.44 -12.01
N ILE A 35 -1.30 -3.15 -12.19
CA ILE A 35 -1.57 -2.22 -11.10
C ILE A 35 -3.05 -1.81 -11.12
N HIS A 36 -3.84 -2.32 -10.18
CA HIS A 36 -5.18 -1.81 -9.89
C HIS A 36 -5.07 -0.51 -9.08
N VAL A 37 -6.00 0.43 -9.29
CA VAL A 37 -6.04 1.70 -8.54
C VAL A 37 -7.45 1.92 -8.00
N ARG A 38 -7.54 2.25 -6.71
CA ARG A 38 -8.77 2.61 -6.02
C ARG A 38 -8.53 3.90 -5.25
N VAL A 39 -9.50 4.82 -5.28
CA VAL A 39 -9.42 6.10 -4.58
C VAL A 39 -10.38 6.06 -3.39
N THR A 40 -9.90 6.46 -2.22
CA THR A 40 -10.74 6.59 -1.02
C THR A 40 -11.40 7.98 -0.97
N TRP A 41 -12.62 8.01 -0.45
CA TRP A 41 -13.41 9.20 -0.18
C TRP A 41 -13.73 9.32 1.32
N GLU A 42 -14.08 8.20 1.97
CA GLU A 42 -14.42 8.16 3.40
C GLU A 42 -13.84 6.94 4.14
N LYS A 43 -14.02 6.93 5.46
CA LYS A 43 -13.56 5.85 6.33
C LYS A 43 -14.27 4.54 6.00
N GLY A 44 -13.49 3.46 5.92
CA GLY A 44 -13.98 2.13 5.54
C GLY A 44 -13.76 1.78 4.06
N ASP A 45 -13.48 2.76 3.20
CA ASP A 45 -13.10 2.50 1.81
C ASP A 45 -11.83 1.64 1.72
N ALA A 46 -10.84 1.90 2.58
CA ALA A 46 -9.60 1.10 2.65
C ALA A 46 -9.90 -0.40 2.92
N GLN A 47 -10.81 -0.71 3.86
CA GLN A 47 -11.24 -2.09 4.12
C GLN A 47 -11.90 -2.70 2.88
N ARG A 48 -12.86 -1.99 2.27
CA ARG A 48 -13.57 -2.44 1.06
C ARG A 48 -12.60 -2.80 -0.08
N TYR A 49 -11.56 -2.00 -0.26
CA TYR A 49 -10.55 -2.21 -1.30
C TYR A 49 -9.49 -3.26 -0.93
N VAL A 50 -9.19 -3.49 0.35
CA VAL A 50 -8.39 -4.64 0.80
C VAL A 50 -9.15 -5.95 0.58
N ASP A 51 -10.46 -5.98 0.86
CA ASP A 51 -11.29 -7.16 0.54
C ASP A 51 -11.39 -7.38 -0.98
N GLU A 52 -11.35 -6.32 -1.78
CA GLU A 52 -11.26 -6.40 -3.24
C GLU A 52 -9.91 -6.94 -3.72
N ALA A 53 -8.81 -6.46 -3.13
CA ALA A 53 -7.45 -6.94 -3.39
C ALA A 53 -7.35 -8.47 -3.20
N ARG A 54 -7.94 -9.00 -2.11
CA ARG A 54 -8.02 -10.46 -1.88
C ARG A 54 -8.78 -11.20 -2.98
N ARG A 55 -9.93 -10.67 -3.43
CA ARG A 55 -10.72 -11.28 -4.52
C ARG A 55 -10.00 -11.25 -5.87
N LEU A 56 -9.15 -10.24 -6.08
CA LEU A 56 -8.30 -10.11 -7.27
C LEU A 56 -7.01 -10.96 -7.19
N GLY A 57 -6.68 -11.51 -6.01
CA GLY A 57 -5.47 -12.31 -5.82
C GLY A 57 -4.16 -11.51 -5.94
N VAL A 58 -4.19 -10.20 -5.64
CA VAL A 58 -2.97 -9.38 -5.67
C VAL A 58 -2.03 -9.76 -4.52
N GLU A 59 -0.72 -9.75 -4.78
CA GLU A 59 0.28 -10.07 -3.76
C GLU A 59 0.63 -8.84 -2.90
N THR A 60 0.41 -7.63 -3.41
CA THR A 60 0.70 -6.37 -2.68
C THR A 60 -0.46 -5.39 -2.73
N VAL A 61 -0.79 -4.81 -1.58
CA VAL A 61 -1.65 -3.62 -1.44
C VAL A 61 -0.78 -2.42 -1.08
N ILE A 62 -0.80 -1.39 -1.91
CA ILE A 62 0.02 -0.18 -1.76
C ILE A 62 -0.83 0.92 -1.12
N ALA A 63 -0.38 1.46 0.02
CA ALA A 63 -0.98 2.61 0.68
C ALA A 63 -0.41 3.91 0.10
N GLY A 64 -1.17 4.59 -0.78
CA GLY A 64 -0.85 5.88 -1.36
C GLY A 64 -1.42 7.04 -0.56
N GLY A 65 -0.65 7.58 0.37
CA GLY A 65 -1.10 8.64 1.27
C GLY A 65 -0.09 8.97 2.36
N GLY A 66 -0.58 9.54 3.46
CA GLY A 66 0.19 9.69 4.70
C GLY A 66 -0.16 8.62 5.73
N ASP A 67 0.34 8.80 6.95
CA ASP A 67 0.30 7.81 8.04
C ASP A 67 -1.12 7.34 8.39
N GLY A 68 -2.14 8.21 8.23
CA GLY A 68 -3.54 7.82 8.37
C GLY A 68 -4.02 6.81 7.32
N THR A 69 -3.59 6.94 6.06
CA THR A 69 -3.89 5.95 5.00
C THR A 69 -3.12 4.65 5.23
N ILE A 70 -1.86 4.74 5.66
CA ILE A 70 -1.06 3.57 6.04
C ILE A 70 -1.72 2.82 7.20
N ASN A 71 -2.22 3.53 8.22
CA ASN A 71 -2.93 2.94 9.35
C ASN A 71 -4.26 2.27 8.95
N GLU A 72 -5.06 2.91 8.08
CA GLU A 72 -6.33 2.33 7.60
C GLU A 72 -6.09 1.05 6.77
N VAL A 73 -5.11 1.06 5.86
CA VAL A 73 -4.78 -0.12 5.03
C VAL A 73 -4.15 -1.25 5.87
N SER A 74 -3.19 -0.93 6.75
CA SER A 74 -2.58 -1.94 7.63
C SER A 74 -3.58 -2.54 8.62
N THR A 75 -4.49 -1.73 9.16
CA THR A 75 -5.62 -2.19 10.00
C THR A 75 -6.56 -3.14 9.25
N ALA A 76 -6.78 -2.93 7.95
CA ALA A 76 -7.58 -3.84 7.14
C ALA A 76 -6.85 -5.15 6.82
N LEU A 77 -5.54 -5.09 6.55
CA LEU A 77 -4.72 -6.27 6.25
C LEU A 77 -4.62 -7.25 7.44
N ILE A 78 -4.43 -6.76 8.67
CA ILE A 78 -4.37 -7.63 9.88
C ILE A 78 -5.70 -8.31 10.26
N GLN A 79 -6.82 -7.87 9.70
CA GLN A 79 -8.11 -8.52 9.93
C GLN A 79 -8.27 -9.79 9.07
N ILE A 80 -7.38 -9.99 8.09
CA ILE A 80 -7.32 -11.19 7.27
C ILE A 80 -6.82 -12.37 8.11
N ARG A 81 -7.72 -13.31 8.42
CA ARG A 81 -7.38 -14.54 9.17
C ARG A 81 -7.23 -15.78 8.27
N ASP A 82 -7.76 -15.71 7.05
CA ASP A 82 -7.81 -16.85 6.14
C ASP A 82 -6.82 -16.70 4.97
N GLY A 83 -5.89 -17.64 4.85
CA GLY A 83 -4.86 -17.64 3.81
C GLY A 83 -3.75 -16.61 4.05
N VAL A 84 -2.95 -16.37 3.02
CA VAL A 84 -1.87 -15.37 3.05
C VAL A 84 -2.47 -13.99 2.75
N ALA A 85 -2.20 -13.01 3.62
CA ALA A 85 -2.55 -11.62 3.39
C ALA A 85 -1.59 -10.98 2.36
N PRO A 86 -2.05 -10.06 1.50
CA PRO A 86 -1.16 -9.28 0.66
C PRO A 86 -0.14 -8.48 1.49
N ALA A 87 1.07 -8.29 0.96
CA ALA A 87 2.06 -7.39 1.55
C ALA A 87 1.59 -5.92 1.49
N LEU A 88 2.08 -5.11 2.41
CA LEU A 88 1.87 -3.67 2.48
C LEU A 88 2.99 -2.93 1.74
N GLY A 89 2.67 -2.36 0.58
CA GLY A 89 3.52 -1.38 -0.10
C GLY A 89 3.27 0.03 0.46
N LEU A 90 4.31 0.86 0.54
CA LEU A 90 4.21 2.25 1.04
C LEU A 90 4.52 3.23 -0.08
N LEU A 91 3.63 4.21 -0.28
CA LEU A 91 3.82 5.29 -1.25
C LEU A 91 3.55 6.63 -0.55
N PRO A 92 4.60 7.37 -0.14
CA PRO A 92 4.48 8.57 0.70
C PRO A 92 3.91 9.76 -0.09
N LEU A 93 2.60 10.01 0.07
CA LEU A 93 1.87 11.08 -0.61
C LEU A 93 1.18 12.05 0.36
N GLY A 94 1.40 11.88 1.66
CA GLY A 94 0.97 12.82 2.70
C GLY A 94 2.02 13.91 2.99
N THR A 95 1.76 14.72 4.01
CA THR A 95 2.59 15.90 4.35
C THR A 95 3.77 15.59 5.27
N ALA A 96 3.65 14.61 6.17
CA ALA A 96 4.69 14.23 7.14
C ALA A 96 5.31 12.87 6.81
N ASN A 97 4.46 11.85 6.60
CA ASN A 97 4.87 10.49 6.19
C ASN A 97 5.89 9.87 7.15
N ASP A 98 5.77 10.16 8.45
CA ASP A 98 6.77 9.81 9.47
C ASP A 98 7.10 8.30 9.47
N PHE A 99 6.10 7.45 9.22
CA PHE A 99 6.29 6.01 9.11
C PHE A 99 7.08 5.60 7.86
N ALA A 100 6.78 6.18 6.70
CA ALA A 100 7.50 5.87 5.46
C ALA A 100 8.97 6.36 5.53
N THR A 101 9.18 7.56 6.08
CA THR A 101 10.51 8.14 6.29
C THR A 101 11.34 7.30 7.26
N SER A 102 10.78 6.89 8.40
CA SER A 102 11.49 6.04 9.37
C SER A 102 11.72 4.61 8.88
N ALA A 103 10.83 4.08 8.03
CA ALA A 103 11.03 2.81 7.32
C ALA A 103 12.07 2.89 6.18
N GLY A 104 12.58 4.08 5.85
CA GLY A 104 13.58 4.29 4.80
C GLY A 104 13.02 4.18 3.38
N ILE A 105 11.72 4.43 3.19
CA ILE A 105 11.09 4.47 1.87
C ILE A 105 11.61 5.71 1.11
N PRO A 106 11.98 5.59 -0.17
CA PRO A 106 12.42 6.74 -0.97
C PRO A 106 11.36 7.86 -1.04
N GLU A 107 11.78 9.12 -0.95
CA GLU A 107 10.90 10.27 -1.21
C GLU A 107 10.54 10.40 -2.70
N ALA A 108 11.42 9.93 -3.59
CA ALA A 108 11.22 9.98 -5.02
C ALA A 108 10.14 8.96 -5.45
N LEU A 109 9.06 9.48 -6.07
CA LEU A 109 7.84 8.75 -6.39
C LEU A 109 8.07 7.48 -7.22
N ASP A 110 8.94 7.57 -8.22
CA ASP A 110 9.34 6.47 -9.10
C ASP A 110 10.01 5.34 -8.32
N LYS A 111 10.92 5.70 -7.40
CA LYS A 111 11.65 4.75 -6.55
C LYS A 111 10.74 4.13 -5.50
N ALA A 112 9.86 4.92 -4.89
CA ALA A 112 8.88 4.45 -3.92
C ALA A 112 7.88 3.47 -4.55
N LEU A 113 7.33 3.82 -5.72
CA LEU A 113 6.38 2.96 -6.45
C LEU A 113 7.05 1.66 -6.93
N LYS A 114 8.29 1.74 -7.44
CA LYS A 114 9.06 0.55 -7.83
C LYS A 114 9.39 -0.34 -6.63
N LEU A 115 9.77 0.26 -5.50
CA LEU A 115 9.99 -0.47 -4.25
C LEU A 115 8.70 -1.16 -3.80
N ALA A 116 7.57 -0.45 -3.78
CA ALA A 116 6.27 -0.99 -3.37
C ALA A 116 5.75 -2.13 -4.26
N ILE A 117 6.20 -2.24 -5.52
CA ILE A 117 5.78 -3.32 -6.45
C ILE A 117 6.77 -4.50 -6.46
N ALA A 118 8.08 -4.23 -6.35
CA ALA A 118 9.13 -5.20 -6.63
C ALA A 118 10.20 -5.36 -5.54
N GLY A 119 10.07 -4.65 -4.42
CA GLY A 119 10.90 -4.84 -3.23
C GLY A 119 10.56 -6.12 -2.46
N ASN A 120 11.38 -6.46 -1.49
CA ASN A 120 11.16 -7.66 -0.68
C ASN A 120 10.18 -7.34 0.47
N ALA A 121 9.23 -8.24 0.69
CA ALA A 121 8.38 -8.19 1.86
C ALA A 121 9.13 -8.71 3.10
N MET A 122 9.04 -7.98 4.21
CA MET A 122 9.58 -8.35 5.52
C MET A 122 8.48 -8.27 6.56
N GLU A 123 8.49 -9.16 7.54
CA GLU A 123 7.63 -9.05 8.72
C GLU A 123 8.00 -7.79 9.51
N ILE A 124 7.00 -6.95 9.79
CA ILE A 124 7.10 -5.80 10.68
C ILE A 124 6.18 -5.99 11.88
N ASP A 125 6.71 -5.62 13.04
CA ASP A 125 5.94 -5.48 14.26
C ASP A 125 4.97 -4.31 14.17
N MET A 126 3.90 -4.42 14.93
CA MET A 126 2.76 -3.52 14.87
C MET A 126 2.02 -3.64 16.25
N ALA A 127 1.62 -2.55 16.93
CA ALA A 127 1.15 -2.52 18.34
C ALA A 127 -0.27 -1.94 18.59
N ARG A 128 -1.19 -2.67 19.23
CA ARG A 128 -2.64 -2.30 19.33
C ARG A 128 -3.01 -1.55 20.62
N VAL A 129 -3.90 -0.54 20.55
CA VAL A 129 -4.29 0.30 21.70
C VAL A 129 -5.81 0.50 21.80
N ASN A 130 -6.43 0.04 22.90
CA ASN A 130 -7.86 0.23 23.19
C ASN A 130 -8.81 -0.27 22.06
N ASP A 131 -8.54 -1.46 21.54
CA ASP A 131 -9.21 -2.10 20.38
C ASP A 131 -9.26 -1.30 19.07
N LYS A 132 -8.64 -0.12 19.06
CA LYS A 132 -8.26 0.61 17.85
C LYS A 132 -6.82 0.23 17.53
N THR A 133 -6.59 -0.25 16.32
CA THR A 133 -5.24 -0.63 15.91
C THR A 133 -4.41 0.58 15.62
N CYS A 134 -3.62 0.99 16.61
CA CYS A 134 -2.40 1.75 16.40
C CYS A 134 -1.27 0.83 15.89
N PHE A 135 -1.67 -0.12 15.02
CA PHE A 135 -1.00 -1.35 14.55
C PHE A 135 -1.33 -2.66 15.39
N ASN A 136 -0.94 -3.90 14.99
CA ASN A 136 -0.94 -5.26 15.66
C ASN A 136 0.05 -6.28 14.94
N PRO A 137 0.82 -7.24 15.55
CA PRO A 137 1.92 -8.00 14.88
C PRO A 137 1.47 -8.93 13.74
N ASN A 138 2.45 -9.28 12.87
CA ASN A 138 2.32 -9.99 11.59
C ASN A 138 1.74 -9.16 10.43
N VAL A 139 2.31 -7.98 10.16
CA VAL A 139 2.17 -7.34 8.84
C VAL A 139 3.44 -7.57 8.04
N TYR A 140 3.30 -8.03 6.80
CA TYR A 140 4.38 -8.02 5.84
C TYR A 140 4.40 -6.65 5.17
N ALA A 141 5.47 -5.87 5.36
CA ALA A 141 5.66 -4.61 4.65
C ALA A 141 6.80 -4.74 3.64
N VAL A 142 6.67 -4.05 2.51
CA VAL A 142 7.73 -4.00 1.49
C VAL A 142 8.75 -2.94 1.90
N VAL A 143 9.85 -3.41 2.50
CA VAL A 143 10.95 -2.58 3.00
C VAL A 143 12.28 -3.18 2.56
N ARG A 144 12.79 -2.65 1.44
CA ARG A 144 14.07 -2.92 0.73
C ARG A 144 14.00 -3.89 -0.46
#